data_AF-A0A2N6CLD6-F1
#
_entry.id   AF-A0A2N6CLD6-F1
#
_cell.length_a   1.000
_cell.length_b   1.000
_cell.length_c   1.000
_cell.angle_alpha   90.00
_cell.angle_beta   90.00
_cell.angle_gamma   90.00
#
_symmetry.space_group_name_H-M   'P 1'
#
loop_
_entity.id
_entity.type
_entity.pdbx_description
1 polymer ?
#
loop_
_entity_poly.entity_id
_entity_poly.type
_entity_poly.pdbx_seq_one_letter_code
_entity_poly.pdbx_strand_id
1 'polypeptide(L)'
;MEDYDVFISYRRDQGAETARLLRIALSERGYRVFLDVDDLASGHFDDRLLTHIENTPHFILILSPRALDGVSDQGDWLRREIDHALATGRNIIPLLMPGFDFSNTGGLPDSLQSLSRHNGVAYSHEYFDATVARLV
;
A
#
# COMPACT_ATOMS: atom_id res chain seq x y z
N MET A 1 0.90 21.99 1.75
CA MET A 1 1.12 21.55 0.36
C MET A 1 1.28 20.06 0.44
N GLU A 2 0.42 19.30 -0.19
CA GLU A 2 0.62 17.86 -0.31
C GLU A 2 1.83 17.66 -1.22
N ASP A 3 2.90 17.04 -0.73
CA ASP A 3 4.12 16.82 -1.51
C ASP A 3 3.96 15.67 -2.51
N TYR A 4 3.02 14.76 -2.25
CA TYR A 4 2.72 13.59 -3.05
C TYR A 4 1.21 13.39 -3.21
N ASP A 5 0.81 12.82 -4.33
CA ASP A 5 -0.59 12.52 -4.67
C ASP A 5 -0.93 11.05 -4.34
N VAL A 6 0.06 10.16 -4.41
CA VAL A 6 -0.11 8.71 -4.18
C VAL A 6 1.01 8.17 -3.31
N PHE A 7 0.66 7.42 -2.26
CA PHE A 7 1.56 6.66 -1.41
C PHE A 7 1.42 5.17 -1.74
N ILE A 8 2.51 4.48 -2.04
CA ILE A 8 2.51 3.04 -2.32
C ILE A 8 3.17 2.28 -1.16
N SER A 9 2.39 1.44 -0.50
CA SER A 9 2.82 0.51 0.56
C SER A 9 2.77 -0.94 0.07
N TYR A 10 3.78 -1.75 0.44
CA TYR A 10 3.92 -3.14 -0.01
C TYR A 10 4.84 -3.95 0.91
N ARG A 11 4.75 -5.28 0.85
CA ARG A 11 5.76 -6.16 1.48
C ARG A 11 7.02 -6.27 0.63
N ARG A 12 8.16 -5.99 1.25
CA ARG A 12 9.48 -5.93 0.59
C ARG A 12 9.87 -7.21 -0.14
N ASP A 13 9.60 -8.36 0.46
CA ASP A 13 9.98 -9.67 -0.05
C ASP A 13 9.16 -10.11 -1.28
N GLN A 14 7.99 -9.51 -1.54
CA GLN A 14 7.02 -10.03 -2.51
C GLN A 14 6.36 -8.97 -3.41
N GLY A 15 6.69 -7.67 -3.28
CA GLY A 15 6.03 -6.59 -4.04
C GLY A 15 6.92 -5.54 -4.71
N ALA A 16 8.24 -5.60 -4.55
CA ALA A 16 9.15 -4.50 -4.95
C ALA A 16 9.12 -4.16 -6.45
N GLU A 17 9.07 -5.17 -7.32
CA GLU A 17 9.03 -4.95 -8.77
C GLU A 17 7.73 -4.27 -9.20
N THR A 18 6.59 -4.76 -8.70
CA THR A 18 5.28 -4.17 -9.03
C THR A 18 5.17 -2.75 -8.50
N ALA A 19 5.67 -2.50 -7.28
CA ALA A 19 5.65 -1.16 -6.70
C ALA A 19 6.47 -0.15 -7.52
N ARG A 20 7.64 -0.56 -8.03
CA ARG A 20 8.46 0.25 -8.95
C ARG A 20 7.75 0.52 -10.27
N LEU A 21 7.12 -0.49 -10.87
CA LEU A 21 6.37 -0.33 -12.12
C LEU A 21 5.18 0.62 -11.96
N LEU A 22 4.40 0.47 -10.89
CA LEU A 22 3.28 1.37 -10.58
C LEU A 22 3.76 2.81 -10.39
N ARG A 23 4.86 3.01 -9.65
CA ARG A 23 5.46 4.33 -9.48
C ARG A 23 5.77 4.97 -10.82
N ILE A 24 6.46 4.25 -11.71
CA ILE A 24 6.79 4.77 -13.05
C ILE A 24 5.52 5.13 -13.83
N ALA A 25 4.57 4.19 -13.92
CA ALA A 25 3.36 4.38 -14.72
C ALA A 25 2.46 5.52 -14.20
N LEU A 26 2.33 5.67 -12.89
CA LEU A 26 1.59 6.78 -12.28
C LEU A 26 2.32 8.11 -12.45
N SER A 27 3.65 8.13 -12.35
CA SER A 27 4.46 9.33 -12.61
C SER A 27 4.40 9.78 -14.06
N GLU A 28 4.39 8.85 -15.02
CA GLU A 28 4.18 9.17 -16.44
C GLU A 28 2.79 9.79 -16.71
N ARG A 29 1.82 9.52 -15.85
CA ARG A 29 0.47 10.11 -15.86
C ARG A 29 0.38 11.43 -15.10
N GLY A 30 1.48 11.93 -14.56
CA GLY A 30 1.57 13.21 -13.87
C GLY A 30 1.35 13.17 -12.36
N TYR A 31 1.20 11.98 -11.76
CA TYR A 31 1.08 11.86 -10.30
C TYR A 31 2.45 11.87 -9.62
N ARG A 32 2.54 12.61 -8.51
CA ARG A 32 3.70 12.58 -7.62
C ARG A 32 3.54 11.38 -6.70
N VAL A 33 4.34 10.35 -6.93
CA VAL A 33 4.22 9.08 -6.21
C VAL A 33 5.32 8.96 -5.18
N PHE A 34 4.93 8.82 -3.92
CA PHE A 34 5.79 8.33 -2.86
C PHE A 34 5.76 6.80 -2.86
N LEU A 35 6.93 6.19 -2.98
CA LEU A 35 7.11 4.75 -2.82
C LEU A 35 7.93 4.57 -1.56
N ASP A 36 7.46 3.74 -0.62
CA ASP A 36 8.30 3.38 0.52
C ASP A 36 9.52 2.59 0.02
N VAL A 37 10.68 3.25 -0.03
CA VAL A 37 11.96 2.67 -0.42
C VAL A 37 12.88 2.65 0.79
N ASP A 38 13.13 1.43 1.27
CA ASP A 38 14.33 0.95 1.97
C ASP A 38 14.81 1.56 3.30
N ASP A 39 14.47 2.78 3.74
CA ASP A 39 15.25 3.43 4.83
C ASP A 39 14.84 3.16 6.30
N LEU A 40 13.84 2.29 6.54
CA LEU A 40 13.35 2.01 7.92
C LEU A 40 14.25 1.11 8.78
N ALA A 41 15.34 0.56 8.24
CA ALA A 41 16.28 -0.22 9.04
C ALA A 41 17.07 0.63 10.06
N SER A 42 16.98 1.97 9.98
CA SER A 42 17.74 2.90 10.81
C SER A 42 16.97 3.49 12.02
N GLY A 43 15.73 3.05 12.28
CA GLY A 43 15.01 3.30 13.54
C GLY A 43 14.59 4.76 13.84
N HIS A 44 14.80 5.70 12.91
CA HIS A 44 14.53 7.13 13.10
C HIS A 44 13.59 7.76 12.05
N PHE A 45 13.01 6.96 11.15
CA PHE A 45 12.14 7.46 10.08
C PHE A 45 10.64 7.32 10.34
N ASP A 46 10.28 6.76 11.50
CA ASP A 46 8.92 6.46 11.93
C ASP A 46 7.93 7.61 11.72
N ASP A 47 8.21 8.78 12.29
CA ASP A 47 7.26 9.90 12.27
C ASP A 47 7.16 10.56 10.89
N ARG A 48 8.27 10.58 10.14
CA ARG A 48 8.28 11.16 8.80
C ARG A 48 7.42 10.34 7.85
N LEU A 49 7.53 9.02 7.87
CA LEU A 49 6.75 8.16 6.99
C LEU A 49 5.24 8.32 7.23
N LEU A 50 4.83 8.31 8.49
CA LEU A 50 3.42 8.54 8.87
C LEU A 50 2.95 9.94 8.43
N THR A 51 3.80 10.96 8.59
CA THR A 51 3.52 12.31 8.08
C THR A 51 3.34 12.32 6.55
N HIS A 52 4.09 11.52 5.80
CA HIS A 52 3.89 11.42 4.34
C HIS A 52 2.53 10.78 4.02
N ILE A 53 2.14 9.72 4.74
CA ILE A 53 0.82 9.10 4.60
C ILE A 53 -0.27 10.14 4.89
N GLU A 54 -0.16 10.89 5.99
CA GLU A 54 -1.13 11.93 6.36
C GLU A 54 -1.18 13.10 5.37
N ASN A 55 -0.14 13.34 4.58
CA ASN A 55 -0.12 14.40 3.57
C ASN A 55 -0.32 13.89 2.15
N THR A 56 -0.71 12.62 1.99
CA THR A 56 -0.97 12.00 0.69
C THR A 56 -2.42 11.50 0.63
N PRO A 57 -3.23 11.91 -0.36
CA PRO A 57 -4.65 11.58 -0.37
C PRO A 57 -4.93 10.11 -0.72
N HIS A 58 -4.12 9.51 -1.60
CA HIS A 58 -4.30 8.13 -2.05
C HIS A 58 -3.26 7.20 -1.43
N PHE A 59 -3.71 6.09 -0.87
CA PHE A 59 -2.86 5.06 -0.27
C PHE A 59 -3.08 3.73 -1.00
N ILE A 60 -2.17 3.39 -1.92
CA ILE A 60 -2.21 2.13 -2.65
C ILE A 60 -1.50 1.06 -1.83
N LEU A 61 -2.22 0.01 -1.46
CA LEU A 61 -1.70 -1.12 -0.70
C LEU A 61 -1.54 -2.33 -1.63
N ILE A 62 -0.31 -2.71 -1.95
CA ILE A 62 -0.03 -3.88 -2.78
C ILE A 62 -0.10 -5.14 -1.93
N LEU A 63 -1.09 -5.97 -2.21
CA LEU A 63 -1.36 -7.22 -1.53
C LEU A 63 -0.83 -8.39 -2.37
N SER A 64 0.49 -8.62 -2.29
CA SER A 64 1.14 -9.85 -2.75
C SER A 64 0.69 -11.06 -1.92
N PRO A 65 0.89 -12.31 -2.38
CA PRO A 65 0.74 -13.47 -1.51
C PRO A 65 1.45 -13.23 -0.18
N ARG A 66 0.81 -13.57 0.95
CA ARG A 66 1.37 -13.36 2.29
C ARG A 66 1.72 -11.90 2.64
N ALA A 67 1.20 -10.91 1.91
CA ALA A 67 1.47 -9.50 2.21
C ALA A 67 1.07 -9.13 3.65
N LEU A 68 0.00 -9.73 4.16
CA LEU A 68 -0.51 -9.46 5.50
C LEU A 68 0.07 -10.41 6.57
N ASP A 69 1.05 -11.26 6.23
CA ASP A 69 1.75 -12.04 7.24
C ASP A 69 2.48 -11.09 8.19
N GLY A 70 2.40 -11.34 9.50
CA GLY A 70 3.05 -10.51 10.52
C GLY A 70 2.27 -9.26 10.95
N VAL A 71 1.18 -8.87 10.27
CA VAL A 71 0.37 -7.70 10.70
C VAL A 71 -0.34 -7.92 12.05
N SER A 72 -0.32 -9.12 12.62
CA SER A 72 -0.76 -9.34 13.99
C SER A 72 0.17 -8.68 15.03
N ASP A 73 1.44 -8.47 14.68
CA ASP A 73 2.41 -7.74 15.50
C ASP A 73 2.17 -6.22 15.39
N GLN A 74 2.19 -5.50 16.52
CA GLN A 74 2.09 -4.03 16.52
C GLN A 74 3.39 -3.35 16.10
N GLY A 75 4.54 -4.04 16.21
CA GLY A 75 5.83 -3.58 15.72
C GLY A 75 5.97 -3.69 14.19
N ASP A 76 5.01 -4.33 13.52
CA ASP A 76 5.03 -4.50 12.09
C ASP A 76 4.80 -3.17 11.35
N TRP A 77 5.72 -2.85 10.46
CA TRP A 77 5.70 -1.61 9.69
C TRP A 77 4.48 -1.47 8.80
N LEU A 78 4.15 -2.53 8.05
CA LEU A 78 3.02 -2.52 7.15
C LEU A 78 1.72 -2.27 7.92
N ARG A 79 1.56 -2.93 9.08
CA ARG A 79 0.43 -2.65 9.96
C ARG A 79 0.36 -1.18 10.38
N ARG A 80 1.47 -0.60 10.87
CA ARG A 80 1.49 0.80 11.33
C ARG A 80 1.08 1.76 10.23
N GLU A 81 1.56 1.56 9.00
CA GLU A 81 1.17 2.37 7.85
C GLU A 81 -0.33 2.27 7.57
N ILE A 82 -0.87 1.05 7.54
CA ILE A 82 -2.29 0.83 7.24
C ILE A 82 -3.18 1.42 8.35
N ASP A 83 -2.85 1.15 9.62
CA ASP A 83 -3.59 1.68 10.77
C ASP A 83 -3.60 3.22 10.72
N HIS A 84 -2.48 3.85 10.34
CA HIS A 84 -2.40 5.30 10.21
C HIS A 84 -3.17 5.84 9.02
N ALA A 85 -3.12 5.17 7.85
CA ALA A 85 -3.91 5.53 6.68
C ALA A 85 -5.42 5.46 6.96
N LEU A 86 -5.86 4.43 7.69
CA LEU A 86 -7.24 4.27 8.15
C LEU A 86 -7.63 5.37 9.14
N ALA A 87 -6.81 5.61 10.16
CA ALA A 87 -7.08 6.59 11.21
C ALA A 87 -7.16 8.03 10.67
N THR A 88 -6.34 8.34 9.67
CA THR A 88 -6.33 9.65 9.00
C THR A 88 -7.33 9.74 7.84
N GLY A 89 -8.09 8.68 7.54
CA GLY A 89 -9.14 8.69 6.52
C GLY A 89 -8.63 8.82 5.09
N ARG A 90 -7.47 8.24 4.78
CA ARG A 90 -6.92 8.21 3.41
C ARG A 90 -7.79 7.35 2.49
N ASN A 91 -7.75 7.64 1.20
CA ASN A 91 -8.36 6.76 0.21
C ASN A 91 -7.48 5.52 0.00
N ILE A 92 -7.79 4.44 0.73
CA ILE A 92 -7.06 3.18 0.63
C ILE A 92 -7.56 2.37 -0.57
N ILE A 93 -6.63 2.03 -1.46
CA ILE A 93 -6.90 1.27 -2.68
C ILE A 93 -6.07 -0.02 -2.63
N PRO A 94 -6.67 -1.16 -2.26
CA PRO A 94 -5.98 -2.45 -2.27
C PRO A 94 -5.73 -2.91 -3.71
N LEU A 95 -4.46 -3.16 -4.07
CA LEU A 95 -4.09 -3.82 -5.31
C LEU A 95 -3.84 -5.31 -5.02
N LEU A 96 -4.75 -6.16 -5.48
CA LEU A 96 -4.72 -7.61 -5.23
C LEU A 96 -3.83 -8.28 -6.28
N MET A 97 -2.68 -8.81 -5.86
CA MET A 97 -1.79 -9.55 -6.74
C MET A 97 -2.31 -10.99 -6.95
N PRO A 98 -1.92 -11.66 -8.05
CA PRO A 98 -2.24 -13.06 -8.26
C PRO A 98 -1.83 -13.92 -7.05
N GLY A 99 -2.78 -14.71 -6.53
CA GLY A 99 -2.57 -15.59 -5.38
C GLY A 99 -2.80 -14.95 -4.01
N PHE A 100 -3.16 -13.67 -3.92
CA PHE A 100 -3.64 -13.07 -2.68
C PHE A 100 -5.14 -13.30 -2.47
N ASP A 101 -5.52 -13.66 -1.25
CA ASP A 101 -6.90 -13.78 -0.81
C ASP A 101 -7.03 -13.38 0.66
N PHE A 102 -7.99 -12.51 0.97
CA PHE A 102 -8.30 -12.12 2.34
C PHE A 102 -8.81 -13.29 3.19
N SER A 103 -9.42 -14.33 2.61
CA SER A 103 -9.86 -15.50 3.39
C SER A 103 -8.69 -16.31 3.96
N ASN A 104 -7.52 -16.20 3.35
CA ASN A 104 -6.34 -17.00 3.70
C ASN A 104 -5.45 -16.33 4.76
N THR A 105 -5.80 -15.14 5.25
CA THR A 105 -4.96 -14.39 6.20
C THR A 105 -5.07 -14.88 7.64
N GLY A 106 -5.87 -15.92 7.92
CA GLY A 106 -6.02 -16.48 9.28
C GLY A 106 -6.76 -15.57 10.27
N GLY A 107 -7.36 -14.49 9.77
CA GLY A 107 -8.00 -13.44 10.57
C GLY A 107 -7.12 -12.18 10.65
N LEU A 108 -7.72 -11.03 10.33
CA LEU A 108 -7.06 -9.73 10.46
C LEU A 108 -7.31 -9.15 11.86
N PRO A 109 -6.36 -8.37 12.42
CA PRO A 109 -6.61 -7.55 13.59
C PRO A 109 -7.84 -6.66 13.39
N ASP A 110 -8.55 -6.34 14.48
CA ASP A 110 -9.80 -5.56 14.44
C ASP A 110 -9.66 -4.25 13.66
N SER A 111 -8.53 -3.56 13.79
CA SER A 111 -8.27 -2.31 13.06
C SER A 111 -8.19 -2.51 11.54
N LEU A 112 -7.70 -3.65 11.08
CA LEU A 112 -7.47 -3.97 9.67
C LEU A 112 -8.63 -4.73 9.01
N GLN A 113 -9.63 -5.20 9.78
CA GLN A 113 -10.78 -5.93 9.22
C GLN A 113 -11.51 -5.13 8.13
N SER A 114 -11.50 -3.80 8.25
CA SER A 114 -12.12 -2.88 7.28
C SER A 114 -11.48 -2.96 5.89
N LEU A 115 -10.22 -3.39 5.75
CA LEU A 115 -9.52 -3.52 4.47
C LEU A 115 -10.26 -4.43 3.49
N SER A 116 -10.80 -5.54 3.98
CA SER A 116 -11.56 -6.50 3.17
C SER A 116 -12.84 -5.89 2.54
N ARG A 117 -13.29 -4.75 3.05
CA ARG A 117 -14.48 -4.02 2.56
C ARG A 117 -14.13 -2.89 1.58
N HIS A 118 -12.86 -2.59 1.39
CA HIS A 118 -12.42 -1.57 0.42
C HIS A 118 -12.53 -2.12 -1.01
N ASN A 119 -12.74 -1.23 -1.97
CA ASN A 119 -12.80 -1.59 -3.38
C ASN A 119 -11.41 -1.97 -3.91
N GLY A 120 -11.09 -3.27 -3.85
CA GLY A 120 -9.85 -3.81 -4.40
C GLY A 120 -9.80 -3.75 -5.92
N VAL A 121 -8.61 -3.50 -6.46
CA VAL A 121 -8.29 -3.62 -7.88
C VAL A 121 -7.46 -4.89 -8.05
N ALA A 122 -7.88 -5.79 -8.93
CA ALA A 122 -7.07 -6.97 -9.27
C ALA A 122 -5.94 -6.57 -10.21
N TYR A 123 -4.70 -6.96 -9.90
CA TYR A 123 -3.56 -6.74 -10.76
C TYR A 123 -3.66 -7.62 -12.01
N SER A 124 -3.46 -7.02 -13.18
CA SER A 124 -3.30 -7.74 -14.44
C SER A 124 -1.99 -7.35 -15.11
N HIS A 125 -1.13 -8.34 -15.37
CA HIS A 125 0.10 -8.12 -16.13
C HIS A 125 -0.21 -7.82 -17.61
N GLU A 126 -1.19 -8.52 -18.19
CA GLU A 126 -1.62 -8.33 -19.59
C GLU A 126 -2.33 -6.97 -19.78
N TYR A 127 -3.15 -6.57 -18.82
CA TYR A 127 -3.92 -5.32 -18.84
C TYR A 127 -3.39 -4.31 -17.81
N PHE A 128 -2.06 -4.12 -17.78
CA PHE A 128 -1.41 -3.28 -16.79
C PHE A 128 -1.89 -1.83 -16.86
N ASP A 129 -1.99 -1.24 -18.05
CA ASP A 129 -2.43 0.15 -18.20
C ASP A 129 -3.84 0.39 -17.68
N ALA A 130 -4.75 -0.56 -17.92
CA ALA A 130 -6.12 -0.51 -17.41
C ALA A 130 -6.16 -0.67 -15.88
N THR A 131 -5.28 -1.52 -15.33
CA THR A 131 -5.09 -1.66 -13.88
C THR A 131 -4.69 -0.33 -13.26
N VAL A 132 -3.64 0.32 -13.79
CA VAL A 132 -3.16 1.62 -13.29
C VAL A 132 -4.24 2.70 -13.43
N ALA A 133 -5.05 2.66 -14.50
CA ALA A 133 -6.10 3.66 -14.74
C ALA A 133 -7.27 3.56 -13.76
N ARG A 134 -7.36 2.46 -13.01
CA ARG A 134 -8.38 2.24 -11.99
C ARG A 134 -7.90 2.57 -10.58
N LEU A 135 -6.61 2.84 -10.41
CA LEU A 135 -5.98 3.17 -9.11
C LEU A 135 -6.05 4.67 -8.79
N VAL A 136 -6.42 5.52 -9.75
CA VAL A 136 -6.43 7.00 -9.64
C VAL A 136 -7.56 7.61 -10.45
#